data_AF-A0A7S3K8A0-F1
#
_entry.id   AF-A0A7S3K8A0-F1
#
_cell.length_a   1.000
_cell.length_b   1.000
_cell.length_c   1.000
_cell.angle_alpha   90.00
_cell.angle_beta   90.00
_cell.angle_gamma   90.00
#
_symmetry.space_group_name_H-M   'P 1'
#
loop_
_entity.id
_entity.type
_entity.pdbx_description
1 polymer ?
#
loop_
_entity_poly.entity_id
_entity_poly.type
_entity_poly.pdbx_seq_one_letter_code
_entity_poly.pdbx_strand_id
1 'polypeptide(L)'
;SSTKAGLKKCDLHKSKDCIILTNKNSRDPQSSDHKNILIALAVKKYVFEANKDNRKTIRLCIQLIKPESKIHYMSSLKIPSKDQLIIVEEIKMNLLAKSCFAPGLIALLSNLTSSRAGYDSDLEKKDWMKDWL
;
A
#
# COMPACT_ATOMS: atom_id res chain seq x y z
N SER A 1 -18.83 -11.38 -14.01
CA SER A 1 -18.83 -12.67 -13.27
C SER A 1 -17.44 -13.13 -12.87
N SER A 2 -16.37 -12.86 -13.65
CA SER A 2 -15.00 -13.36 -13.34
C SER A 2 -14.38 -12.88 -12.03
N THR A 3 -14.56 -11.61 -11.63
CA THR A 3 -13.91 -11.08 -10.41
C THR A 3 -14.41 -11.78 -9.14
N LYS A 4 -15.72 -11.99 -9.00
CA LYS A 4 -16.30 -12.69 -7.83
C LYS A 4 -15.79 -14.14 -7.71
N ALA A 5 -15.62 -14.83 -8.84
CA ALA A 5 -15.08 -16.19 -8.86
C ALA A 5 -13.62 -16.22 -8.38
N GLY A 6 -12.80 -15.24 -8.78
CA GLY A 6 -11.43 -15.09 -8.27
C GLY A 6 -11.38 -14.83 -6.75
N LEU A 7 -12.21 -13.92 -6.25
CA LEU A 7 -12.28 -13.61 -4.82
C LEU A 7 -12.74 -14.80 -3.96
N LYS A 8 -13.61 -15.66 -4.52
CA LYS A 8 -14.03 -16.91 -3.85
C LYS A 8 -12.90 -17.93 -3.81
N LYS A 9 -12.14 -18.10 -4.91
CA LYS A 9 -11.01 -19.03 -4.98
C LYS A 9 -9.89 -18.67 -4.00
N CYS A 10 -9.69 -17.39 -3.71
CA CYS A 10 -8.68 -16.94 -2.75
C CYS A 10 -9.18 -16.92 -1.29
N ASP A 11 -10.34 -17.51 -0.98
CA ASP A 11 -10.93 -17.56 0.36
C ASP A 11 -10.98 -16.20 1.08
N LEU A 12 -11.22 -15.13 0.32
CA LEU A 12 -11.14 -13.75 0.81
C LEU A 12 -12.05 -13.47 2.03
N HIS A 13 -13.16 -14.20 2.13
CA HIS A 13 -14.11 -14.13 3.24
C HIS A 13 -13.50 -14.54 4.59
N LYS A 14 -12.46 -15.39 4.60
CA LYS A 14 -11.73 -15.83 5.80
C LYS A 14 -10.52 -14.95 6.11
N SER A 15 -10.00 -14.22 5.12
CA SER A 15 -8.82 -13.37 5.31
C SER A 15 -9.06 -12.27 6.34
N LYS A 16 -7.97 -11.88 7.03
CA LYS A 16 -7.98 -10.72 7.94
C LYS A 16 -7.79 -9.41 7.16
N ASP A 17 -6.91 -9.43 6.17
CA ASP A 17 -6.42 -8.26 5.46
C ASP A 17 -6.30 -8.54 3.95
N CYS A 18 -6.38 -7.50 3.12
CA CYS A 18 -6.14 -7.59 1.68
C CYS A 18 -5.31 -6.39 1.21
N ILE A 19 -4.30 -6.67 0.38
CA ILE A 19 -3.36 -5.67 -0.13
C ILE A 19 -3.61 -5.48 -1.63
N ILE A 20 -3.84 -4.22 -2.04
CA ILE A 20 -4.04 -3.83 -3.44
C ILE A 20 -2.86 -2.97 -3.85
N LEU A 21 -1.98 -3.53 -4.67
CA LEU A 21 -0.81 -2.86 -5.21
C LEU A 21 -1.15 -2.14 -6.52
N THR A 22 -0.37 -1.12 -6.87
CA THR A 22 -0.53 -0.40 -8.13
C THR A 22 0.78 -0.33 -8.90
N ASN A 23 0.66 -0.25 -10.23
CA ASN A 23 1.82 0.04 -11.07
C ASN A 23 2.14 1.53 -11.00
N LYS A 24 3.16 1.89 -10.21
CA LYS A 24 3.64 3.28 -10.05
C LYS A 24 4.13 3.95 -11.35
N ASN A 25 4.42 3.16 -12.40
CA ASN A 25 4.90 3.64 -13.70
C ASN A 25 3.77 3.64 -14.76
N SER A 26 2.50 3.66 -14.33
CA SER A 26 1.36 3.75 -15.25
C SER A 26 1.44 5.01 -16.11
N ARG A 27 1.14 4.88 -17.41
CA ARG A 27 1.02 6.03 -18.34
C ARG A 27 -0.11 6.97 -17.95
N ASP A 28 -1.14 6.42 -17.30
CA ASP A 28 -2.28 7.15 -16.76
C ASP A 28 -2.44 6.77 -15.28
N PRO A 29 -1.83 7.54 -14.36
CA PRO A 29 -1.94 7.30 -12.93
C PRO A 29 -3.37 7.40 -12.40
N GLN A 30 -4.13 8.37 -12.92
CA GLN A 30 -5.47 8.66 -12.45
C GLN A 30 -6.41 7.49 -12.78
N SER A 31 -6.39 6.96 -14.00
CA SER A 31 -7.19 5.77 -14.35
C SER A 31 -6.77 4.54 -13.54
N SER A 32 -5.47 4.36 -13.26
CA SER A 32 -4.98 3.27 -12.41
C SER A 32 -5.55 3.36 -10.99
N ASP A 33 -5.55 4.55 -10.40
CA ASP A 33 -6.08 4.77 -9.06
C ASP A 33 -7.59 4.55 -8.99
N HIS A 34 -8.35 5.03 -9.98
CA HIS A 34 -9.80 4.75 -10.06
C HIS A 34 -10.09 3.25 -10.12
N LYS A 35 -9.35 2.50 -10.93
CA LYS A 35 -9.48 1.03 -11.02
C LYS A 35 -9.22 0.38 -9.66
N ASN A 36 -8.16 0.79 -8.97
CA ASN A 36 -7.83 0.27 -7.64
C ASN A 36 -8.89 0.58 -6.59
N ILE A 37 -9.44 1.80 -6.60
CA ILE A 37 -10.55 2.21 -5.72
C ILE A 37 -11.78 1.33 -5.99
N LEU A 38 -12.15 1.11 -7.26
CA LEU A 38 -13.29 0.25 -7.61
C LEU A 38 -13.08 -1.20 -7.18
N ILE A 39 -11.85 -1.74 -7.33
CA ILE A 39 -11.49 -3.07 -6.85
C ILE A 39 -11.62 -3.15 -5.33
N ALA A 40 -11.13 -2.15 -4.60
CA ALA A 40 -11.23 -2.07 -3.15
C ALA A 40 -12.69 -2.07 -2.65
N LEU A 41 -13.55 -1.28 -3.28
CA LEU A 41 -14.98 -1.24 -2.98
C LEU A 41 -15.66 -2.59 -3.29
N ALA A 42 -15.31 -3.23 -4.41
CA ALA A 42 -15.84 -4.54 -4.78
C ALA A 42 -15.42 -5.63 -3.77
N VAL A 43 -14.17 -5.62 -3.31
CA VAL A 43 -13.65 -6.52 -2.27
C VAL A 43 -14.41 -6.34 -0.96
N LYS A 44 -14.55 -5.08 -0.49
CA LYS A 44 -15.33 -4.79 0.73
C LYS A 44 -16.77 -5.27 0.61
N LYS A 45 -17.42 -4.98 -0.51
CA LYS A 45 -18.80 -5.41 -0.77
C LYS A 45 -18.92 -6.94 -0.74
N TYR A 46 -17.98 -7.65 -1.38
CA TYR A 46 -17.97 -9.12 -1.40
C TYR A 46 -17.84 -9.72 0.00
N VAL A 47 -16.90 -9.23 0.82
CA VAL A 47 -16.70 -9.75 2.20
C VAL A 47 -17.89 -9.42 3.10
N PHE A 48 -18.48 -8.23 2.93
CA PHE A 48 -19.70 -7.83 3.65
C PHE A 48 -20.89 -8.72 3.29
N GLU A 49 -21.08 -9.05 2.00
CA GLU A 49 -22.14 -9.96 1.54
C GLU A 49 -21.92 -11.41 2.01
N ALA A 50 -20.67 -11.86 2.10
CA ALA A 50 -20.32 -13.21 2.53
C ALA A 50 -20.41 -13.42 4.05
N ASN A 51 -20.23 -12.35 4.85
CA ASN A 51 -20.26 -12.40 6.32
C ASN A 51 -21.46 -11.62 6.90
N LYS A 52 -22.67 -11.88 6.38
CA LYS A 52 -23.90 -11.19 6.81
C LYS A 52 -24.18 -11.34 8.31
N ASP A 53 -23.85 -12.48 8.91
CA ASP A 53 -24.20 -12.79 10.30
C ASP A 53 -23.32 -12.06 11.31
N ASN A 54 -22.05 -11.78 10.97
CA ASN A 54 -21.06 -11.21 11.89
C ASN A 54 -20.65 -9.77 11.53
N ARG A 55 -21.25 -9.18 10.47
CA ARG A 55 -20.94 -7.83 9.92
C ARG A 55 -19.44 -7.54 9.82
N LYS A 56 -18.64 -8.56 9.49
CA LYS A 56 -17.19 -8.45 9.47
C LYS A 56 -16.75 -7.66 8.23
N THR A 57 -16.00 -6.59 8.43
CA THR A 57 -15.35 -5.84 7.36
C THR A 57 -13.89 -6.26 7.24
N ILE A 58 -13.40 -6.40 6.00
CA ILE A 58 -11.97 -6.63 5.75
C ILE A 58 -11.21 -5.30 5.80
N ARG A 59 -10.01 -5.31 6.40
CA ARG A 59 -9.11 -4.16 6.34
C ARG A 59 -8.32 -4.22 5.04
N LEU A 60 -8.27 -3.09 4.34
CA LEU A 60 -7.54 -2.96 3.09
C LEU A 60 -6.27 -2.14 3.30
N CYS A 61 -5.19 -2.58 2.65
CA CYS A 61 -4.01 -1.76 2.41
C CYS A 61 -3.96 -1.46 0.91
N ILE A 62 -4.13 -0.20 0.51
CA ILE A 62 -4.30 0.19 -0.89
C ILE A 62 -3.18 1.14 -1.26
N GLN A 63 -2.49 0.83 -2.36
CA GLN A 63 -1.53 1.70 -2.98
C GLN A 63 -2.21 2.55 -4.06
N LEU A 64 -2.08 3.86 -3.94
CA LEU A 64 -2.51 4.87 -4.91
C LEU A 64 -1.32 5.73 -5.34
N ILE A 65 -1.39 6.34 -6.51
CA ILE A 65 -0.32 7.18 -7.03
C ILE A 65 -0.55 8.63 -6.62
N LYS A 66 -1.73 9.16 -6.94
CA LYS A 66 -2.09 10.57 -6.81
C LYS A 66 -2.67 10.92 -5.43
N PRO A 67 -2.32 12.08 -4.84
CA PRO A 67 -2.87 12.51 -3.56
C PRO A 67 -4.37 12.79 -3.61
N GLU A 68 -4.89 13.28 -4.73
CA GLU A 68 -6.31 13.60 -4.91
C GLU A 68 -7.19 12.34 -4.81
N SER A 69 -6.66 11.18 -5.22
CA SER A 69 -7.33 9.89 -5.16
C SER A 69 -7.68 9.44 -3.73
N LYS A 70 -6.99 9.99 -2.71
CA LYS A 70 -7.34 9.81 -1.30
C LYS A 70 -8.77 10.23 -1.01
N ILE A 71 -9.16 11.40 -1.52
CA ILE A 71 -10.47 12.00 -1.28
C ILE A 71 -11.54 11.14 -1.95
N HIS A 72 -11.30 10.69 -3.18
CA HIS A 72 -12.21 9.80 -3.90
C HIS A 72 -12.45 8.48 -3.17
N TYR A 73 -11.41 7.89 -2.57
CA TYR A 73 -11.59 6.68 -1.76
C TYR A 73 -12.41 6.96 -0.49
N MET A 74 -12.05 8.01 0.26
CA MET A 74 -12.68 8.34 1.54
C MET A 74 -14.16 8.72 1.38
N SER A 75 -14.50 9.49 0.33
CA SER A 75 -15.89 9.85 0.03
C SER A 75 -16.74 8.67 -0.44
N SER A 76 -16.11 7.63 -0.99
CA SER A 76 -16.80 6.42 -1.44
C SER A 76 -17.17 5.47 -0.30
N LEU A 77 -16.60 5.66 0.90
CA LEU A 77 -16.88 4.83 2.06
C LEU A 77 -18.09 5.36 2.82
N LYS A 78 -19.08 4.49 3.04
CA LYS A 78 -20.27 4.82 3.85
C LYS A 78 -20.01 4.85 5.35
N ILE A 79 -18.93 4.19 5.79
CA ILE A 79 -18.56 4.02 7.20
C ILE A 79 -17.05 4.26 7.29
N PRO A 80 -16.57 4.98 8.31
CA PRO A 80 -15.13 5.13 8.54
C PRO A 80 -14.49 3.74 8.66
N SER A 81 -13.51 3.49 7.80
CA SER A 81 -12.80 2.22 7.73
C SER A 81 -11.39 2.36 8.28
N LYS A 82 -10.88 1.31 8.92
CA LYS A 82 -9.48 1.22 9.40
C LYS A 82 -8.52 0.82 8.27
N ASP A 83 -8.78 1.29 7.05
CA ASP A 83 -7.93 0.96 5.90
C ASP A 83 -6.68 1.82 5.88
N GLN A 84 -5.59 1.25 5.37
CA GLN A 84 -4.34 1.94 5.16
C GLN A 84 -4.24 2.38 3.68
N LEU A 85 -4.05 3.67 3.44
CA LEU A 85 -3.74 4.21 2.12
C LEU A 85 -2.26 4.55 2.04
N ILE A 86 -1.57 4.00 1.05
CA ILE A 86 -0.18 4.31 0.71
C ILE A 86 -0.21 5.13 -0.58
N ILE A 87 0.10 6.43 -0.47
CA ILE A 87 0.06 7.35 -1.61
C ILE A 87 1.49 7.66 -2.04
N VAL A 88 1.85 7.18 -3.24
CA VAL A 88 3.24 7.21 -3.72
C VAL A 88 3.75 8.64 -3.90
N GLU A 89 2.98 9.52 -4.55
CA GLU A 89 3.43 10.90 -4.77
C GLU A 89 3.51 11.71 -3.46
N GLU A 90 2.57 11.49 -2.53
CA GLU A 90 2.59 12.13 -1.21
C GLU A 90 3.87 11.76 -0.44
N ILE A 91 4.20 10.46 -0.37
CA ILE A 91 5.41 9.99 0.29
C ILE A 91 6.65 10.56 -0.40
N LYS A 92 6.71 10.52 -1.75
CA LYS A 92 7.85 11.03 -2.51
C LYS A 92 8.09 12.52 -2.27
N MET A 93 7.04 13.35 -2.37
CA MET A 93 7.16 14.80 -2.17
C MET A 93 7.52 15.13 -0.71
N ASN A 94 6.92 14.45 0.27
CA ASN A 94 7.23 14.67 1.68
C ASN A 94 8.67 14.28 2.03
N LEU A 95 9.17 13.17 1.47
CA LEU A 95 10.55 12.75 1.66
C LEU A 95 11.53 13.76 1.04
N LEU A 96 11.27 14.24 -0.18
CA LEU A 96 12.10 15.26 -0.83
C LEU A 96 12.12 16.56 -0.03
N ALA A 97 10.96 17.06 0.39
CA ALA A 97 10.85 18.28 1.17
C ALA A 97 11.61 18.18 2.52
N LYS A 98 11.47 17.06 3.24
CA LYS A 98 12.16 16.85 4.51
C LYS A 98 13.67 16.64 4.36
N SER A 99 14.11 16.07 3.23
CA SER A 99 15.52 15.91 2.93
C SER A 99 16.26 17.24 2.75
N CYS A 100 15.55 18.34 2.46
CA CYS A 100 16.13 19.68 2.42
C CYS A 100 16.60 20.16 3.80
N PHE A 101 15.97 19.69 4.89
CA PHE A 101 16.35 20.06 6.26
C PHE A 101 17.40 19.11 6.85
N ALA A 102 17.37 17.85 6.44
CA ALA A 102 18.30 16.82 6.92
C ALA A 102 18.79 15.97 5.74
N PRO A 103 19.98 16.27 5.19
CA PRO A 103 20.62 15.43 4.18
C PRO A 103 20.77 13.99 4.68
N GLY A 104 20.49 13.00 3.83
CA GLY A 104 20.59 11.58 4.18
C GLY A 104 19.33 10.96 4.83
N LEU A 105 18.31 11.76 5.16
CA LEU A 105 17.07 11.26 5.75
C LEU A 105 16.34 10.22 4.89
N ILE A 106 16.34 10.39 3.56
CA ILE A 106 15.72 9.44 2.63
C ILE A 106 16.40 8.07 2.72
N ALA A 107 17.73 8.05 2.75
CA ALA A 107 18.51 6.81 2.84
C ALA A 107 18.26 6.10 4.17
N LEU A 108 18.25 6.86 5.27
CA LEU A 108 17.93 6.35 6.60
C LEU A 108 16.55 5.69 6.65
N LEU A 109 15.50 6.38 6.17
CA LEU A 109 14.13 5.85 6.16
C LEU A 109 13.99 4.65 5.22
N SER A 110 14.69 4.66 4.08
CA SER A 110 14.71 3.52 3.16
C SER A 110 15.31 2.28 3.81
N ASN A 111 16.40 2.44 4.56
CA ASN A 111 17.03 1.34 5.30
C ASN A 111 16.15 0.84 6.45
N LEU A 112 15.47 1.73 7.17
CA LEU A 112 14.57 1.35 8.26
C LEU A 112 13.34 0.55 7.79
N THR A 113 12.82 0.91 6.60
CA THR A 113 11.61 0.28 6.04
C THR A 113 11.91 -0.98 5.24
N SER A 114 13.17 -1.18 4.83
CA SER A 114 13.60 -2.37 4.09
C SER A 114 14.12 -3.42 5.06
N SER A 115 13.50 -4.60 5.04
CA SER A 115 14.08 -5.74 5.75
C SER A 115 15.34 -6.21 5.03
N ARG A 116 16.49 -6.18 5.71
CA ARG A 116 17.78 -6.69 5.22
C ARG A 116 18.24 -7.78 6.18
N ALA A 117 18.59 -8.95 5.67
CA ALA A 117 19.22 -9.99 6.47
C ALA A 117 20.67 -9.55 6.78
N GLY A 118 21.10 -9.72 8.03
CA GLY A 118 22.45 -9.40 8.44
C GLY A 118 23.48 -10.36 7.84
N TYR A 119 24.61 -9.79 7.43
CA TYR A 119 25.87 -10.43 7.05
C TYR A 119 25.96 -11.13 5.68
N ASP A 120 26.70 -10.47 4.79
CA ASP A 120 27.57 -11.13 3.83
C ASP A 120 29.01 -10.90 4.31
N SER A 121 29.72 -11.99 4.64
CA SER A 121 31.11 -11.97 5.11
C SER A 121 32.09 -11.35 4.10
N ASP A 122 31.69 -11.19 2.84
CA ASP A 122 32.53 -10.55 1.81
C ASP A 122 32.37 -9.01 1.76
N LEU A 123 31.39 -8.42 2.47
CA LEU A 123 31.17 -6.96 2.52
C LEU A 123 32.15 -6.21 3.44
N GLU A 124 32.96 -6.92 4.24
CA GLU A 124 33.88 -6.32 5.23
C GLU A 124 35.11 -5.61 4.65
N LYS A 125 35.28 -5.52 3.33
CA LYS A 125 36.52 -4.99 2.72
C LYS A 125 36.61 -3.47 2.65
N LYS A 126 35.60 -2.71 3.08
CA LYS A 126 35.63 -1.23 3.08
C LYS A 126 35.14 -0.65 4.41
N ASP A 127 36.01 0.11 5.09
CA ASP A 127 35.75 0.62 6.45
C ASP A 127 34.51 1.52 6.53
N TRP A 128 34.29 2.40 5.56
CA TRP A 128 33.08 3.26 5.53
C TRP A 128 31.77 2.46 5.42
N MET A 129 31.84 1.24 4.87
CA MET A 129 30.66 0.40 4.67
C MET A 129 30.33 -0.41 5.92
N LYS A 130 31.32 -0.68 6.79
CA LYS A 130 31.09 -1.23 8.14
C LYS A 130 30.32 -0.26 9.02
N ASP A 131 30.64 1.02 8.94
CA ASP A 131 29.97 2.07 9.72
C ASP A 131 28.54 2.36 9.22
N TRP A 132 28.18 1.90 8.02
CA TRP A 132 26.90 2.21 7.36
C TRP A 132 25.93 1.03 7.27
N LEU A 133 26.40 -0.22 7.38
CA LEU A 133 25.60 -1.45 7.36
C LEU A 133 25.11 -1.83 8.76
#